data_AF-A0A838BJQ6-F1
#
_entry.id   AF-A0A838BJQ6-F1
#
_cell.length_a   1.000
_cell.length_b   1.000
_cell.length_c   1.000
_cell.angle_alpha   90.00
_cell.angle_beta   90.00
_cell.angle_gamma   90.00
#
_symmetry.space_group_name_H-M   'P 1'
#
loop_
_entity.id
_entity.type
_entity.pdbx_description
1 polymer ?
#
loop_
_entity_poly.entity_id
_entity_poly.type
_entity_poly.pdbx_seq_one_letter_code
_entity_poly.pdbx_strand_id
1 'polypeptide(L)'
;MPLFLSRLFALGFLGLASTATAATLDGLAVDVTNASEPVLCAEKDNVAINFASPEVKHFQIEAVHPAYLGSLRQDRWEPDWTACEDISEETSAKPHPTMSTLYEDGEIRIMGLSFTEFWRPSDVTVTIGDKVTPKIHLLQLLKKRGDKAVEVLVIYPGDGYWRIKPLPPEHLDWTSYGSSFLVGPVEFDQRPVVNLKDVAFDPKTMTFMLTLAKGGKASVAVKALNEERMTLDVAFDQGVSGLPFAGLRSMYVTEFNADVARIAVREEKARSWREEPIMNFQGGKATDAWMGRLVPSRHNTSAPDMMFNRFRAQPDASR
;
A
#
# COMPACT_ATOMS: atom_id res chain seq x y z
N MET A 1 19.86 0.35 -71.57
CA MET A 1 19.55 -0.56 -70.45
C MET A 1 20.04 0.09 -69.17
N PRO A 2 19.16 0.71 -68.37
CA PRO A 2 19.57 1.41 -67.15
C PRO A 2 19.67 0.42 -65.97
N LEU A 3 20.77 0.49 -65.22
CA LEU A 3 20.94 -0.20 -63.95
C LEU A 3 20.10 0.48 -62.86
N PHE A 4 19.34 -0.33 -62.14
CA PHE A 4 18.63 0.03 -60.92
C PHE A 4 19.60 0.39 -59.79
N LEU A 5 19.56 1.63 -59.32
CA LEU A 5 20.20 2.04 -58.06
C LEU A 5 19.16 1.96 -56.93
N SER A 6 19.24 0.89 -56.13
CA SER A 6 18.40 0.70 -54.95
C SER A 6 18.82 1.67 -53.83
N ARG A 7 17.86 2.50 -53.39
CA ARG A 7 17.98 3.37 -52.21
C ARG A 7 17.92 2.51 -50.94
N LEU A 8 19.02 2.42 -50.20
CA LEU A 8 19.03 1.95 -48.81
C LEU A 8 18.72 3.12 -47.87
N PHE A 9 17.49 3.15 -47.35
CA PHE A 9 17.15 3.93 -46.16
C PHE A 9 17.47 3.09 -44.93
N ALA A 10 18.48 3.48 -44.17
CA ALA A 10 18.72 2.94 -42.84
C ALA A 10 17.83 3.69 -41.84
N LEU A 11 16.72 3.10 -41.41
CA LEU A 11 15.99 3.54 -40.22
C LEU A 11 16.78 3.07 -38.98
N GLY A 12 17.43 4.01 -38.30
CA GLY A 12 17.97 3.80 -36.97
C GLY A 12 16.84 3.71 -35.94
N PHE A 13 16.57 2.51 -35.44
CA PHE A 13 15.77 2.32 -34.23
C PHE A 13 16.62 2.74 -33.02
N LEU A 14 16.44 3.97 -32.52
CA LEU A 14 16.81 4.30 -31.16
C LEU A 14 15.79 3.65 -30.22
N GLY A 15 16.10 2.44 -29.76
CA GLY A 15 15.42 1.84 -28.62
C GLY A 15 15.75 2.64 -27.36
N LEU A 16 14.78 3.41 -26.87
CA LEU A 16 14.74 3.87 -25.48
C LEU A 16 14.64 2.62 -24.61
N ALA A 17 15.78 2.10 -24.19
CA ALA A 17 15.85 1.05 -23.19
C ALA A 17 15.43 1.66 -21.85
N SER A 18 14.15 1.59 -21.52
CA SER A 18 13.69 1.67 -20.14
C SER A 18 14.39 0.55 -19.39
N THR A 19 15.36 0.90 -18.54
CA THR A 19 15.99 -0.05 -17.63
C THR A 19 14.92 -0.53 -16.65
N ALA A 20 14.27 -1.64 -16.98
CA ALA A 20 13.52 -2.40 -16.00
C ALA A 20 14.52 -2.84 -14.93
N THR A 21 14.55 -2.17 -13.78
CA THR A 21 15.32 -2.65 -12.63
C THR A 21 14.67 -3.94 -12.16
N ALA A 22 15.24 -5.08 -12.56
CA ALA A 22 14.87 -6.38 -12.02
C ALA A 22 14.94 -6.33 -10.49
N ALA A 23 13.98 -6.95 -9.82
CA ALA A 23 14.01 -7.15 -8.37
C ALA A 23 15.34 -7.81 -8.00
N THR A 24 16.22 -7.08 -7.31
CA THR A 24 17.53 -7.60 -6.94
C THR A 24 17.35 -8.89 -6.14
N LEU A 25 18.09 -9.94 -6.49
CA LEU A 25 18.12 -11.21 -5.76
C LEU A 25 18.82 -11.10 -4.40
N ASP A 26 19.36 -9.91 -4.08
CA ASP A 26 20.26 -9.66 -2.95
C ASP A 26 19.55 -8.95 -1.77
N GLY A 27 18.24 -9.14 -1.61
CA GLY A 27 17.47 -8.59 -0.48
C GLY A 27 17.90 -9.19 0.86
N LEU A 28 17.82 -8.42 1.95
CA LEU A 28 17.90 -9.01 3.29
C LEU A 28 16.67 -9.89 3.51
N ALA A 29 16.89 -11.10 4.02
CA ALA A 29 15.78 -11.94 4.45
C ALA A 29 15.21 -11.41 5.77
N VAL A 30 13.89 -11.27 5.84
CA VAL A 30 13.15 -10.84 7.03
C VAL A 30 12.26 -11.97 7.51
N ASP A 31 11.94 -11.95 8.80
CA ASP A 31 10.92 -12.84 9.35
C ASP A 31 9.54 -12.37 8.88
N VAL A 32 8.82 -13.25 8.20
CA VAL A 32 7.43 -13.07 7.78
C VAL A 32 6.57 -13.98 8.66
N THR A 33 5.71 -13.40 9.48
CA THR A 33 4.82 -14.17 10.35
C THR A 33 3.37 -13.94 9.99
N ASN A 34 2.57 -14.99 10.17
CA ASN A 34 1.14 -14.96 9.92
C ASN A 34 0.39 -15.04 11.24
N ALA A 35 -0.37 -13.99 11.54
CA ALA A 35 -1.25 -13.89 12.71
C ALA A 35 -2.72 -13.82 12.28
N SER A 36 -3.04 -14.35 11.09
CA SER A 36 -4.41 -14.36 10.57
C SER A 36 -5.28 -15.36 11.33
N GLU A 37 -6.56 -15.03 11.45
CA GLU A 37 -7.56 -15.87 12.12
C GLU A 37 -8.75 -16.13 11.17
N PRO A 38 -9.33 -17.35 11.16
CA PRO A 38 -10.49 -17.62 10.34
C PRO A 38 -11.73 -16.88 10.87
N VAL A 39 -12.45 -16.19 9.99
CA VAL A 39 -13.73 -15.54 10.30
C VAL A 39 -14.74 -15.78 9.17
N LEU A 40 -16.02 -15.60 9.46
CA LEU A 40 -17.10 -15.68 8.47
C LEU A 40 -17.56 -14.32 7.95
N CYS A 41 -17.37 -13.26 8.73
CA CYS A 41 -17.77 -11.90 8.38
C CYS A 41 -16.83 -11.27 7.34
N ALA A 42 -17.38 -10.82 6.22
CA ALA A 42 -16.61 -10.24 5.12
C ALA A 42 -16.18 -8.78 5.35
N GLU A 43 -16.65 -8.12 6.41
CA GLU A 43 -16.23 -6.76 6.81
C GLU A 43 -15.17 -6.76 7.92
N LYS A 44 -14.76 -7.94 8.40
CA LYS A 44 -13.76 -8.05 9.46
C LYS A 44 -12.39 -8.32 8.88
N ASP A 45 -11.48 -7.37 9.11
CA ASP A 45 -10.04 -7.55 8.86
C ASP A 45 -9.46 -8.65 9.77
N ASN A 46 -9.30 -9.85 9.21
CA ASN A 46 -8.82 -11.06 9.88
C ASN A 46 -7.50 -11.61 9.33
N VAL A 47 -6.98 -11.03 8.24
CA VAL A 47 -5.64 -11.32 7.74
C VAL A 47 -4.65 -10.37 8.39
N ALA A 48 -3.56 -10.91 8.96
CA ALA A 48 -2.48 -10.15 9.55
C ALA A 48 -1.12 -10.78 9.24
N ILE A 49 -0.31 -10.10 8.42
CA ILE A 49 1.05 -10.52 8.06
C ILE A 49 2.04 -9.50 8.60
N ASN A 50 3.05 -9.95 9.33
CA ASN A 50 4.05 -9.06 9.93
C ASN A 50 5.44 -9.29 9.33
N PHE A 51 6.23 -8.22 9.24
CA PHE A 51 7.60 -8.23 8.74
C PHE A 51 8.55 -7.74 9.83
N ALA A 52 9.51 -8.58 10.23
CA ALA A 52 10.44 -8.27 11.31
C ALA A 52 11.90 -8.50 10.92
N SER A 53 12.75 -7.53 11.25
CA SER A 53 14.21 -7.63 11.20
C SER A 53 14.80 -6.36 11.86
N PRO A 54 15.73 -6.50 12.82
CA PRO A 54 16.39 -5.34 13.42
C PRO A 54 17.35 -4.63 12.46
N GLU A 55 17.70 -5.28 11.35
CA GLU A 55 18.67 -4.77 10.38
C GLU A 55 18.01 -3.91 9.31
N VAL A 56 16.72 -4.12 9.00
CA VAL A 56 16.05 -3.40 7.92
C VAL A 56 15.87 -1.92 8.28
N LYS A 57 16.36 -1.07 7.37
CA LYS A 57 16.16 0.37 7.39
C LYS A 57 15.60 0.91 6.09
N HIS A 58 15.57 0.11 5.03
CA HIS A 58 15.03 0.52 3.74
C HIS A 58 14.31 -0.64 3.07
N PHE A 59 13.16 -0.36 2.46
CA PHE A 59 12.35 -1.34 1.72
C PHE A 59 11.32 -0.63 0.85
N GLN A 60 10.62 -1.39 0.00
CA GLN A 60 9.52 -0.87 -0.80
C GLN A 60 8.21 -1.60 -0.50
N ILE A 61 7.12 -0.85 -0.66
CA ILE A 61 5.75 -1.37 -0.66
C ILE A 61 5.15 -1.02 -2.01
N GLU A 62 4.66 -2.01 -2.72
CA GLU A 62 3.99 -1.83 -4.00
C GLU A 62 2.53 -2.25 -3.90
N ALA A 63 1.64 -1.45 -4.48
CA ALA A 63 0.30 -1.88 -4.85
C ALA A 63 0.26 -2.04 -6.36
N VAL A 64 -0.20 -3.20 -6.82
CA VAL A 64 -0.31 -3.55 -8.24
C VAL A 64 -1.72 -4.01 -8.49
N HIS A 65 -2.31 -3.58 -9.61
CA HIS A 65 -3.64 -4.07 -9.97
C HIS A 65 -3.66 -5.60 -10.10
N PRO A 66 -4.76 -6.26 -9.71
CA PRO A 66 -4.86 -7.71 -9.82
C PRO A 66 -4.77 -8.12 -11.29
N ALA A 67 -4.20 -9.31 -11.55
CA ALA A 67 -3.92 -9.78 -12.93
C ALA A 67 -5.16 -9.83 -13.84
N TYR A 68 -6.36 -9.92 -13.26
CA TYR A 68 -7.63 -9.95 -13.98
C TYR A 68 -8.23 -8.56 -14.26
N LEU A 69 -7.63 -7.44 -13.81
CA LEU A 69 -8.24 -6.10 -13.87
C LEU A 69 -8.60 -5.67 -15.30
N GLY A 70 -7.77 -6.01 -16.29
CA GLY A 70 -8.04 -5.69 -17.69
C GLY A 70 -9.32 -6.31 -18.25
N SER A 71 -9.85 -7.37 -17.61
CA SER A 71 -11.13 -8.00 -17.96
C SER A 71 -12.32 -7.49 -17.15
N LEU A 72 -12.07 -6.68 -16.11
CA LEU A 72 -13.10 -6.19 -15.19
C LEU A 72 -13.90 -5.08 -15.87
N ARG A 73 -15.21 -5.31 -16.04
CA ARG A 73 -16.13 -4.31 -16.60
C ARG A 73 -16.70 -3.36 -15.56
N GLN A 74 -16.87 -3.86 -14.33
CA GLN A 74 -17.48 -3.14 -13.23
C GLN A 74 -16.82 -3.60 -11.94
N ASP A 75 -16.46 -2.64 -11.10
CA ASP A 75 -15.95 -2.89 -9.77
C ASP A 75 -17.08 -3.04 -8.75
N ARG A 76 -16.90 -3.91 -7.75
CA ARG A 76 -17.81 -4.09 -6.61
C ARG A 76 -17.09 -3.68 -5.33
N TRP A 77 -17.72 -2.79 -4.58
CA TRP A 77 -17.15 -2.12 -3.40
C TRP A 77 -18.18 -1.91 -2.29
N GLU A 78 -19.43 -2.27 -2.55
CA GLU A 78 -20.46 -2.18 -1.52
C GLU A 78 -20.10 -3.13 -0.37
N PRO A 79 -20.32 -2.70 0.88
CA PRO A 79 -20.06 -3.55 2.03
C PRO A 79 -20.82 -4.89 1.95
N ASP A 80 -20.16 -5.97 2.36
CA ASP A 80 -20.70 -7.33 2.45
C ASP A 80 -20.91 -7.75 3.91
N TRP A 81 -22.09 -7.44 4.45
CA TRP A 81 -22.47 -7.80 5.82
C TRP A 81 -22.77 -9.30 6.02
N THR A 82 -22.52 -10.15 5.03
CA THR A 82 -22.80 -11.59 5.15
C THR A 82 -22.05 -12.19 6.34
N ALA A 83 -22.79 -12.87 7.22
CA ALA A 83 -22.27 -13.53 8.42
C ALA A 83 -21.51 -12.60 9.40
N CYS A 84 -21.87 -11.31 9.41
CA CYS A 84 -21.41 -10.35 10.38
C CYS A 84 -22.42 -10.22 11.53
N GLU A 85 -21.99 -10.56 12.75
CA GLU A 85 -22.85 -10.51 13.95
C GLU A 85 -22.68 -9.19 14.71
N ASP A 86 -21.43 -8.77 14.94
CA ASP A 86 -21.09 -7.59 15.76
C ASP A 86 -20.93 -6.29 14.96
N ILE A 87 -21.01 -6.38 13.62
CA ILE A 87 -20.86 -5.25 12.70
C ILE A 87 -21.95 -5.30 11.63
N SER A 88 -22.53 -4.13 11.37
CA SER A 88 -23.65 -3.92 10.48
C SER A 88 -23.56 -2.53 9.83
N GLU A 89 -24.45 -2.25 8.88
CA GLU A 89 -24.56 -0.93 8.29
C GLU A 89 -24.85 0.13 9.36
N GLU A 90 -25.75 -0.13 10.30
CA GLU A 90 -26.15 0.82 11.35
C GLU A 90 -25.02 1.13 12.33
N THR A 91 -24.21 0.13 12.68
CA THR A 91 -23.08 0.29 13.61
C THR A 91 -21.87 0.94 12.93
N SER A 92 -21.77 0.78 11.61
CA SER A 92 -20.69 1.31 10.77
C SER A 92 -21.01 2.69 10.19
N ALA A 93 -22.28 3.09 10.15
CA ALA A 93 -22.71 4.42 9.75
C ALA A 93 -22.15 5.46 10.73
N LYS A 94 -21.22 6.28 10.26
CA LYS A 94 -20.67 7.42 11.01
C LYS A 94 -21.12 8.74 10.42
N PRO A 95 -21.25 9.80 11.23
CA PRO A 95 -21.47 11.14 10.70
C PRO A 95 -20.43 11.49 9.63
N HIS A 96 -20.86 12.20 8.60
CA HIS A 96 -19.95 12.64 7.54
C HIS A 96 -18.80 13.46 8.14
N PRO A 97 -17.54 13.18 7.76
CA PRO A 97 -16.41 13.92 8.27
C PRO A 97 -16.44 15.36 7.78
N THR A 98 -15.87 16.27 8.57
CA THR A 98 -15.50 17.59 8.07
C THR A 98 -14.29 17.43 7.16
N MET A 99 -14.44 17.82 5.90
CA MET A 99 -13.38 17.77 4.89
C MET A 99 -12.71 19.13 4.74
N SER A 100 -11.38 19.14 4.67
CA SER A 100 -10.60 20.35 4.46
C SER A 100 -9.47 20.12 3.47
N THR A 101 -9.31 21.02 2.50
CA THR A 101 -8.11 21.02 1.63
C THR A 101 -6.93 21.55 2.44
N LEU A 102 -5.93 20.71 2.67
CA LEU A 102 -4.72 21.07 3.40
C LEU A 102 -3.64 21.61 2.46
N TYR A 103 -3.60 21.10 1.23
CA TYR A 103 -2.69 21.53 0.17
C TYR A 103 -3.29 21.22 -1.21
N GLU A 104 -2.99 22.05 -2.21
CA GLU A 104 -3.39 21.81 -3.59
C GLU A 104 -2.45 22.55 -4.55
N ASP A 105 -2.02 21.86 -5.61
CA ASP A 105 -1.26 22.44 -6.72
C ASP A 105 -1.81 21.93 -8.07
N GLY A 106 -1.05 22.05 -9.17
CA GLY A 106 -1.48 21.57 -10.49
C GLY A 106 -1.62 20.05 -10.60
N GLU A 107 -0.96 19.28 -9.73
CA GLU A 107 -0.75 17.84 -9.87
C GLU A 107 -1.47 17.03 -8.80
N ILE A 108 -1.64 17.56 -7.59
CA ILE A 108 -2.20 16.85 -6.45
C ILE A 108 -3.12 17.73 -5.60
N ARG A 109 -3.95 17.08 -4.79
CA ARG A 109 -4.68 17.68 -3.67
C ARG A 109 -4.50 16.80 -2.44
N ILE A 110 -4.19 17.42 -1.30
CA ILE A 110 -4.17 16.77 0.01
C ILE A 110 -5.40 17.20 0.80
N MET A 111 -6.21 16.23 1.22
CA MET A 111 -7.40 16.47 2.02
C MET A 111 -7.24 15.91 3.43
N GLY A 112 -7.65 16.68 4.43
CA GLY A 112 -7.75 16.25 5.81
C GLY A 112 -9.22 16.06 6.21
N LEU A 113 -9.53 14.89 6.76
CA LEU A 113 -10.85 14.52 7.26
C LEU A 113 -10.83 14.46 8.79
N SER A 114 -11.80 15.14 9.40
CA SER A 114 -12.01 15.14 10.84
C SER A 114 -13.38 14.55 11.17
N PHE A 115 -13.40 13.46 11.94
CA PHE A 115 -14.64 12.85 12.42
C PHE A 115 -15.00 13.38 13.81
N THR A 116 -16.30 13.51 14.08
CA THR A 116 -16.80 13.83 15.43
C THR A 116 -16.72 12.63 16.36
N GLU A 117 -16.90 11.44 15.79
CA GLU A 117 -16.78 10.15 16.47
C GLU A 117 -15.78 9.29 15.72
N PHE A 118 -14.69 8.93 16.40
CA PHE A 118 -13.69 8.00 15.90
C PHE A 118 -13.25 7.12 17.05
N TRP A 119 -12.91 5.85 16.77
CA TRP A 119 -12.57 4.89 17.82
C TRP A 119 -11.31 5.30 18.61
N ARG A 120 -10.43 6.10 17.99
CA ARG A 120 -9.21 6.61 18.60
C ARG A 120 -9.08 8.13 18.45
N PRO A 121 -8.62 8.86 19.49
CA PRO A 121 -8.34 10.28 19.38
C PRO A 121 -7.27 10.59 18.32
N SER A 122 -7.44 11.70 17.59
CA SER A 122 -6.45 12.20 16.63
C SER A 122 -5.53 13.26 17.28
N ASP A 123 -4.67 12.84 18.19
CA ASP A 123 -3.69 13.72 18.84
C ASP A 123 -2.45 14.00 17.96
N VAL A 124 -2.31 13.26 16.85
CA VAL A 124 -1.24 13.41 15.87
C VAL A 124 -1.45 14.67 15.04
N THR A 125 -0.40 15.48 14.89
CA THR A 125 -0.47 16.66 14.03
C THR A 125 -0.06 16.34 12.59
N VAL A 126 -0.71 17.00 11.64
CA VAL A 126 -0.36 16.93 10.21
C VAL A 126 0.28 18.24 9.78
N THR A 127 1.51 18.18 9.27
CA THR A 127 2.27 19.36 8.82
C THR A 127 2.47 19.34 7.30
N ILE A 128 2.15 20.43 6.61
CA ILE A 128 2.44 20.60 5.18
C ILE A 128 3.02 22.01 4.97
N GLY A 129 4.27 22.09 4.51
CA GLY A 129 5.03 23.35 4.53
C GLY A 129 5.09 23.90 5.96
N ASP A 130 4.70 25.17 6.13
CA ASP A 130 4.69 25.83 7.45
C ASP A 130 3.36 25.65 8.21
N LYS A 131 2.38 24.93 7.63
CA LYS A 131 1.05 24.77 8.22
C LYS A 131 0.97 23.48 9.04
N VAL A 132 0.73 23.63 10.34
CA VAL A 132 0.41 22.53 11.26
C VAL A 132 -1.10 22.46 11.47
N THR A 133 -1.69 21.29 11.22
CA THR A 133 -3.13 21.05 11.33
C THR A 133 -3.38 19.91 12.33
N PRO A 134 -4.04 20.17 13.46
CA PRO A 134 -4.41 19.13 14.42
C PRO A 134 -5.71 18.41 14.02
N LYS A 135 -6.04 17.33 14.72
CA LYS A 135 -7.34 16.63 14.64
C LYS A 135 -7.69 16.06 13.25
N ILE A 136 -6.68 15.67 12.47
CA ILE A 136 -6.85 14.96 11.21
C ILE A 136 -6.86 13.46 11.45
N HIS A 137 -8.04 12.85 11.34
CA HIS A 137 -8.23 11.42 11.55
C HIS A 137 -7.89 10.60 10.31
N LEU A 138 -8.06 11.19 9.13
CA LEU A 138 -7.74 10.58 7.84
C LEU A 138 -7.18 11.65 6.92
N LEU A 139 -6.02 11.39 6.33
CA LEU A 139 -5.36 12.25 5.35
C LEU A 139 -5.36 11.54 4.00
N GLN A 140 -5.83 12.21 2.95
CA GLN A 140 -5.96 11.68 1.60
C GLN A 140 -5.00 12.39 0.66
N LEU A 141 -4.33 11.63 -0.20
CA LEU A 141 -3.63 12.15 -1.37
C LEU A 141 -4.45 11.82 -2.62
N LEU A 142 -4.87 12.87 -3.31
CA LEU A 142 -5.57 12.79 -4.58
C LEU A 142 -4.64 13.26 -5.71
N LYS A 143 -4.51 12.44 -6.76
CA LYS A 143 -3.79 12.76 -7.99
C LYS A 143 -4.75 13.42 -8.98
N LYS A 144 -4.40 14.59 -9.51
CA LYS A 144 -5.18 15.27 -10.55
C LYS A 144 -4.96 14.60 -11.91
N ARG A 145 -6.05 14.39 -12.63
CA ARG A 145 -6.07 13.82 -13.99
C ARG A 145 -7.18 14.50 -14.78
N GLY A 146 -6.81 15.44 -15.66
CA GLY A 146 -7.77 16.26 -16.38
C GLY A 146 -8.63 17.08 -15.41
N ASP A 147 -9.94 16.92 -15.49
CA ASP A 147 -10.93 17.56 -14.62
C ASP A 147 -11.22 16.77 -13.32
N LYS A 148 -10.64 15.57 -13.16
CA LYS A 148 -10.84 14.69 -12.01
C LYS A 148 -9.68 14.76 -11.02
N ALA A 149 -9.98 14.50 -9.75
CA ALA A 149 -8.99 14.21 -8.71
C ALA A 149 -9.25 12.80 -8.18
N VAL A 150 -8.32 11.90 -8.43
CA VAL A 150 -8.43 10.48 -8.06
C VAL A 150 -7.69 10.27 -6.76
N GLU A 151 -8.40 9.82 -5.73
CA GLU A 151 -7.76 9.41 -4.48
C GLU A 151 -6.93 8.14 -4.69
N VAL A 152 -5.68 8.14 -4.26
CA VAL A 152 -4.73 7.04 -4.51
C VAL A 152 -4.01 6.55 -3.24
N LEU A 153 -4.04 7.36 -2.17
CA LEU A 153 -3.42 7.02 -0.90
C LEU A 153 -4.20 7.66 0.24
N VAL A 154 -4.37 6.90 1.32
CA VAL A 154 -4.85 7.41 2.60
C VAL A 154 -3.92 6.97 3.73
N ILE A 155 -3.80 7.82 4.75
CA ILE A 155 -3.20 7.48 6.06
C ILE A 155 -4.17 7.87 7.17
N TYR A 156 -4.28 7.03 8.20
CA TYR A 156 -4.97 7.31 9.46
C TYR A 156 -3.93 7.65 10.53
N PRO A 157 -3.64 8.94 10.80
CA PRO A 157 -2.49 9.31 11.63
C PRO A 157 -2.54 8.76 13.06
N GLY A 158 -3.73 8.67 13.66
CA GLY A 158 -3.92 8.15 15.01
C GLY A 158 -3.58 6.66 15.17
N ASP A 159 -3.66 5.88 14.09
CA ASP A 159 -3.52 4.42 14.14
C ASP A 159 -2.32 3.91 13.32
N GLY A 160 -1.80 4.76 12.44
CA GLY A 160 -0.68 4.45 11.54
C GLY A 160 -1.06 3.63 10.31
N TYR A 161 -2.36 3.38 10.06
CA TYR A 161 -2.83 2.63 8.89
C TYR A 161 -2.67 3.43 7.61
N TRP A 162 -2.27 2.72 6.55
CA TRP A 162 -2.21 3.22 5.20
C TRP A 162 -3.04 2.35 4.27
N ARG A 163 -3.62 2.94 3.24
CA ARG A 163 -4.08 2.21 2.05
C ARG A 163 -3.58 2.94 0.83
N ILE A 164 -3.14 2.20 -0.17
CA ILE A 164 -2.68 2.74 -1.45
C ILE A 164 -3.30 1.96 -2.60
N LYS A 165 -3.42 2.60 -3.76
CA LYS A 165 -3.82 1.95 -5.01
C LYS A 165 -3.20 2.67 -6.21
N PRO A 166 -2.97 1.96 -7.32
CA PRO A 166 -2.58 2.60 -8.57
C PRO A 166 -3.72 3.48 -9.10
N LEU A 167 -3.41 4.29 -10.12
CA LEU A 167 -4.46 4.99 -10.87
C LEU A 167 -5.38 3.97 -11.54
N PRO A 168 -6.69 4.25 -11.66
CA PRO A 168 -7.59 3.37 -12.38
C PRO A 168 -7.19 3.32 -13.87
N PRO A 169 -7.24 2.14 -14.51
CA PRO A 169 -7.00 2.01 -15.94
C PRO A 169 -8.07 2.78 -16.73
N GLU A 170 -7.82 3.10 -18.00
CA GLU A 170 -8.70 3.97 -18.80
C GLU A 170 -10.15 3.50 -18.91
N HIS A 171 -10.40 2.18 -18.84
CA HIS A 171 -11.74 1.61 -18.93
C HIS A 171 -12.52 1.63 -17.61
N LEU A 172 -11.91 2.07 -16.50
CA LEU A 172 -12.55 2.22 -15.20
C LEU A 172 -12.42 3.66 -14.68
N ASP A 173 -13.52 4.22 -14.17
CA ASP A 173 -13.51 5.55 -13.58
C ASP A 173 -12.79 5.60 -12.23
N TRP A 174 -12.79 4.49 -11.50
CA TRP A 174 -12.24 4.37 -10.16
C TRP A 174 -11.88 2.91 -9.85
N THR A 175 -11.11 2.71 -8.79
CA THR A 175 -10.75 1.40 -8.22
C THR A 175 -10.90 1.42 -6.70
N SER A 176 -11.12 0.25 -6.11
CA SER A 176 -11.24 0.03 -4.67
C SER A 176 -9.87 0.02 -4.00
N TYR A 177 -9.82 0.35 -2.71
CA TYR A 177 -8.77 -0.19 -1.85
C TYR A 177 -9.13 -1.60 -1.45
N GLY A 178 -8.17 -2.33 -0.89
CA GLY A 178 -8.47 -3.52 -0.10
C GLY A 178 -7.62 -3.52 1.14
N SER A 179 -6.45 -4.14 1.03
CA SER A 179 -5.51 -4.25 2.14
C SER A 179 -5.03 -2.91 2.66
N SER A 180 -4.83 -2.87 3.98
CA SER A 180 -4.11 -1.81 4.65
C SER A 180 -2.72 -2.28 5.07
N PHE A 181 -1.83 -1.34 5.33
CA PHE A 181 -0.51 -1.65 5.88
C PHE A 181 -0.06 -0.63 6.93
N LEU A 182 1.00 -1.01 7.64
CA LEU A 182 1.62 -0.27 8.72
C LEU A 182 3.11 -0.10 8.44
N VAL A 183 3.67 1.08 8.78
CA VAL A 183 5.09 1.41 8.64
C VAL A 183 5.63 1.94 9.95
N GLY A 184 6.51 1.18 10.60
CA GLY A 184 7.09 1.49 11.90
C GLY A 184 6.94 0.33 12.89
N PRO A 185 7.28 0.54 14.17
CA PRO A 185 7.11 -0.47 15.20
C PRO A 185 5.63 -0.83 15.36
N VAL A 186 5.26 -2.02 14.86
CA VAL A 186 3.88 -2.52 14.91
C VAL A 186 3.59 -3.05 16.31
N GLU A 187 2.65 -2.41 17.00
CA GLU A 187 2.16 -2.79 18.31
C GLU A 187 0.75 -3.37 18.20
N PHE A 188 0.28 -4.05 19.23
CA PHE A 188 -1.10 -4.55 19.31
C PHE A 188 -1.87 -3.80 20.40
N ASP A 189 -2.93 -3.09 20.00
CA ASP A 189 -3.87 -2.38 20.88
C ASP A 189 -5.29 -2.58 20.32
N GLN A 190 -5.94 -3.67 20.76
CA GLN A 190 -7.17 -4.26 20.17
C GLN A 190 -7.01 -4.77 18.73
N ARG A 191 -6.18 -4.09 17.93
CA ARG A 191 -5.75 -4.39 16.58
C ARG A 191 -4.30 -3.94 16.38
N PRO A 192 -3.61 -4.37 15.31
CA PRO A 192 -2.29 -3.85 14.99
C PRO A 192 -2.33 -2.33 14.79
N VAL A 193 -1.36 -1.59 15.34
CA VAL A 193 -1.23 -0.14 15.21
C VAL A 193 0.24 0.28 15.08
N VAL A 194 0.48 1.44 14.48
CA VAL A 194 1.75 2.17 14.63
C VAL A 194 1.44 3.53 15.24
N ASN A 195 1.96 3.77 16.43
CA ASN A 195 1.74 5.01 17.15
C ASN A 195 2.64 6.12 16.60
N LEU A 196 2.02 7.19 16.09
CA LEU A 196 2.70 8.37 15.54
C LEU A 196 2.59 9.55 16.49
N LYS A 197 3.56 10.46 16.45
CA LYS A 197 3.49 11.78 17.10
C LYS A 197 3.11 12.86 16.10
N ASP A 198 3.73 12.81 14.93
CA ASP A 198 3.54 13.78 13.85
C ASP A 198 3.65 13.09 12.48
N VAL A 199 2.89 13.61 11.53
CA VAL A 199 3.00 13.29 10.11
C VAL A 199 3.25 14.60 9.37
N ALA A 200 4.38 14.71 8.68
CA ALA A 200 4.62 15.81 7.75
C ALA A 200 4.57 15.31 6.31
N PHE A 201 4.11 16.14 5.37
CA PHE A 201 4.14 15.85 3.95
C PHE A 201 4.87 16.96 3.20
N ASP A 202 5.87 16.60 2.41
CA ASP A 202 6.52 17.48 1.44
C ASP A 202 5.93 17.22 0.04
N PRO A 203 5.12 18.15 -0.51
CA PRO A 203 4.56 18.02 -1.84
C PRO A 203 5.61 17.96 -2.95
N LYS A 204 6.77 18.61 -2.78
CA LYS A 204 7.80 18.69 -3.83
C LYS A 204 8.47 17.35 -4.07
N THR A 205 8.71 16.60 -2.99
CA THR A 205 9.33 15.28 -3.06
C THR A 205 8.32 14.14 -2.95
N MET A 206 7.02 14.45 -2.83
CA MET A 206 5.95 13.47 -2.60
C MET A 206 6.27 12.52 -1.44
N THR A 207 6.77 13.07 -0.34
CA THR A 207 7.29 12.28 0.78
C THR A 207 6.60 12.62 2.08
N PHE A 208 6.16 11.58 2.79
CA PHE A 208 5.68 11.67 4.16
C PHE A 208 6.83 11.43 5.13
N MET A 209 7.01 12.32 6.09
CA MET A 209 7.88 12.11 7.26
C MET A 209 7.02 11.73 8.46
N LEU A 210 7.32 10.59 9.06
CA LEU A 210 6.63 10.08 10.25
C LEU A 210 7.55 10.23 11.46
N THR A 211 7.05 10.84 12.53
CA THR A 211 7.71 10.82 13.84
C THR A 211 7.08 9.71 14.67
N LEU A 212 7.85 8.66 14.98
CA LEU A 212 7.35 7.46 15.65
C LEU A 212 7.27 7.68 17.18
N ALA A 213 6.20 7.22 17.82
CA ALA A 213 6.01 7.42 19.26
C ALA A 213 7.09 6.72 20.12
N LYS A 214 7.57 5.55 19.67
CA LYS A 214 8.68 4.79 20.27
C LYS A 214 10.07 5.35 19.94
N GLY A 215 10.14 6.48 19.24
CA GLY A 215 11.38 7.13 18.82
C GLY A 215 11.81 6.75 17.41
N GLY A 216 12.66 7.60 16.82
CA GLY A 216 13.05 7.51 15.42
C GLY A 216 12.03 8.12 14.47
N LYS A 217 12.38 8.08 13.18
CA LYS A 217 11.61 8.63 12.08
C LYS A 217 11.58 7.67 10.91
N ALA A 218 10.51 7.75 10.14
CA ALA A 218 10.39 7.08 8.86
C ALA A 218 10.12 8.11 7.75
N SER A 219 10.74 7.93 6.59
CA SER A 219 10.35 8.59 5.35
C SER A 219 9.62 7.60 4.47
N VAL A 220 8.45 7.99 3.94
CA VAL A 220 7.66 7.20 2.99
C VAL A 220 7.46 8.04 1.73
N ALA A 221 8.18 7.74 0.65
CA ALA A 221 8.16 8.50 -0.60
C ALA A 221 7.33 7.78 -1.66
N VAL A 222 6.45 8.50 -2.35
CA VAL A 222 5.79 7.98 -3.57
C VAL A 222 6.80 8.04 -4.72
N LYS A 223 7.30 6.90 -5.16
CA LYS A 223 8.30 6.80 -6.26
C LYS A 223 7.70 6.51 -7.61
N ALA A 224 6.58 5.80 -7.65
CA ALA A 224 5.84 5.52 -8.87
C ALA A 224 4.34 5.58 -8.58
N LEU A 225 3.59 6.15 -9.52
CA LEU A 225 2.13 6.15 -9.52
C LEU A 225 1.66 6.23 -10.97
N ASN A 226 1.11 5.14 -11.47
CA ASN A 226 0.53 5.04 -12.81
C ASN A 226 -0.65 4.06 -12.80
N GLU A 227 -1.16 3.75 -13.99
CA GLU A 227 -2.31 2.86 -14.21
C GLU A 227 -1.99 1.38 -13.96
N GLU A 228 -0.75 1.00 -13.63
CA GLU A 228 -0.36 -0.38 -13.34
C GLU A 228 0.01 -0.59 -11.87
N ARG A 229 0.73 0.39 -11.29
CA ARG A 229 1.28 0.28 -9.94
C ARG A 229 1.38 1.62 -9.21
N MET A 230 1.40 1.52 -7.89
CA MET A 230 1.90 2.54 -6.98
C MET A 230 3.05 1.95 -6.16
N THR A 231 4.19 2.63 -6.11
CA THR A 231 5.38 2.21 -5.34
C THR A 231 5.72 3.24 -4.28
N LEU A 232 5.77 2.79 -3.04
CA LEU A 232 6.30 3.53 -1.91
C LEU A 232 7.71 3.04 -1.59
N ASP A 233 8.60 4.00 -1.35
CA ASP A 233 9.96 3.76 -0.87
C ASP A 233 10.04 4.21 0.59
N VAL A 234 10.37 3.28 1.48
CA VAL A 234 10.36 3.49 2.92
C VAL A 234 11.79 3.48 3.44
N ALA A 235 12.15 4.48 4.24
CA ALA A 235 13.41 4.49 4.96
C ALA A 235 13.21 4.84 6.44
N PHE A 236 13.90 4.15 7.32
CA PHE A 236 13.99 4.48 8.74
C PHE A 236 15.36 5.09 9.06
N ASP A 237 15.39 6.06 9.96
CA ASP A 237 16.65 6.60 10.48
C ASP A 237 17.39 5.58 11.38
N GLN A 238 16.64 4.66 12.00
CA GLN A 238 17.13 3.56 12.81
C GLN A 238 16.32 2.28 12.61
N GLY A 239 16.92 1.11 12.83
CA GLY A 239 16.22 -0.17 12.73
C GLY A 239 15.19 -0.37 13.84
N VAL A 240 14.17 -1.19 13.59
CA VAL A 240 13.14 -1.54 14.58
C VAL A 240 13.49 -2.89 15.21
N SER A 241 13.75 -2.90 16.52
CA SER A 241 14.08 -4.12 17.27
C SER A 241 12.95 -4.54 18.20
N GLY A 242 12.73 -5.85 18.33
CA GLY A 242 11.73 -6.44 19.22
C GLY A 242 10.27 -6.34 18.76
N LEU A 243 9.99 -5.63 17.67
CA LEU A 243 8.67 -5.49 17.04
C LEU A 243 8.79 -5.62 15.52
N PRO A 244 7.72 -5.98 14.80
CA PRO A 244 7.70 -5.87 13.34
C PRO A 244 7.93 -4.41 12.91
N PHE A 245 8.68 -4.21 11.82
CA PHE A 245 8.90 -2.88 11.23
C PHE A 245 7.80 -2.50 10.23
N ALA A 246 7.02 -3.48 9.79
CA ALA A 246 5.86 -3.30 8.93
C ALA A 246 4.85 -4.43 9.14
N GLY A 247 3.61 -4.19 8.73
CA GLY A 247 2.57 -5.20 8.72
C GLY A 247 1.55 -4.92 7.64
N LEU A 248 0.89 -5.98 7.15
CA LEU A 248 -0.27 -5.92 6.29
C LEU A 248 -1.48 -6.44 7.06
N ARG A 249 -2.60 -5.74 6.92
CA ARG A 249 -3.90 -6.16 7.43
C ARG A 249 -4.92 -6.17 6.31
N SER A 250 -5.74 -7.21 6.24
CA SER A 250 -6.69 -7.42 5.15
C SER A 250 -7.83 -8.32 5.60
N MET A 251 -8.71 -8.67 4.66
CA MET A 251 -9.85 -9.54 4.88
C MET A 251 -9.79 -10.79 3.99
N TYR A 252 -10.18 -11.93 4.55
CA TYR A 252 -10.42 -13.19 3.86
C TYR A 252 -11.56 -13.99 4.52
N VAL A 253 -12.57 -14.32 3.73
CA VAL A 253 -13.60 -15.33 4.09
C VAL A 253 -13.46 -16.57 3.22
N THR A 254 -13.34 -16.38 1.90
CA THR A 254 -13.09 -17.45 0.91
C THR A 254 -12.27 -16.89 -0.25
N GLU A 255 -11.76 -17.76 -1.14
CA GLU A 255 -11.00 -17.32 -2.33
C GLU A 255 -11.74 -16.29 -3.20
N PHE A 256 -13.08 -16.32 -3.25
CA PHE A 256 -13.89 -15.37 -4.03
C PHE A 256 -14.52 -14.25 -3.18
N ASN A 257 -14.25 -14.21 -1.87
CA ASN A 257 -14.68 -13.16 -0.96
C ASN A 257 -13.52 -12.78 -0.04
N ALA A 258 -12.63 -11.96 -0.57
CA ALA A 258 -11.39 -11.56 0.08
C ALA A 258 -10.79 -10.32 -0.57
N ASP A 259 -10.03 -9.57 0.22
CA ASP A 259 -9.12 -8.55 -0.27
C ASP A 259 -7.72 -9.16 -0.50
N VAL A 260 -7.36 -10.22 0.25
CA VAL A 260 -6.18 -11.07 0.04
C VAL A 260 -6.56 -12.54 0.23
N ALA A 261 -6.20 -13.40 -0.72
CA ALA A 261 -6.46 -14.85 -0.63
C ALA A 261 -5.18 -15.71 -0.65
N ARG A 262 -4.11 -15.19 -1.24
CA ARG A 262 -2.85 -15.90 -1.44
C ARG A 262 -1.68 -15.09 -0.92
N ILE A 263 -0.63 -15.81 -0.55
CA ILE A 263 0.69 -15.25 -0.29
C ILE A 263 1.72 -16.02 -1.12
N ALA A 264 2.68 -15.29 -1.67
CA ALA A 264 3.87 -15.83 -2.27
C ALA A 264 5.09 -15.20 -1.60
N VAL A 265 6.04 -16.00 -1.15
CA VAL A 265 7.29 -15.51 -0.57
C VAL A 265 8.49 -15.99 -1.38
N ARG A 266 9.49 -15.12 -1.55
CA ARG A 266 10.78 -15.49 -2.12
C ARG A 266 11.77 -15.65 -0.98
N GLU A 267 12.14 -16.89 -0.69
CA GLU A 267 13.11 -17.19 0.37
C GLU A 267 14.54 -16.94 -0.11
N GLU A 268 15.47 -16.73 0.83
CA GLU A 268 16.86 -16.47 0.50
C GLU A 268 17.44 -17.62 -0.34
N LYS A 269 18.04 -17.30 -1.50
CA LYS A 269 18.63 -18.27 -2.44
C LYS A 269 17.64 -19.29 -3.03
N ALA A 270 16.34 -19.09 -2.85
CA ALA A 270 15.32 -19.92 -3.48
C ALA A 270 15.33 -19.71 -5.01
N ARG A 271 15.04 -20.79 -5.75
CA ARG A 271 14.96 -20.77 -7.21
C ARG A 271 13.57 -20.41 -7.74
N SER A 272 12.58 -20.35 -6.85
CA SER A 272 11.19 -20.05 -7.15
C SER A 272 10.53 -19.40 -5.94
N TRP A 273 9.34 -18.84 -6.15
CA TRP A 273 8.47 -18.41 -5.08
C TRP A 273 7.83 -19.64 -4.40
N ARG A 274 7.61 -19.55 -3.09
CA ARG A 274 6.73 -20.45 -2.33
C ARG A 274 5.35 -19.80 -2.26
N GLU A 275 4.36 -20.44 -2.87
CA GLU A 275 3.00 -19.93 -2.99
C GLU A 275 2.03 -20.75 -2.14
N GLU A 276 1.22 -20.10 -1.31
CA GLU A 276 0.32 -20.76 -0.37
C GLU A 276 -1.02 -20.00 -0.21
N PRO A 277 -2.12 -20.68 0.14
CA PRO A 277 -3.31 -20.03 0.66
C PRO A 277 -2.98 -19.20 1.91
N ILE A 278 -3.51 -17.98 2.00
CA ILE A 278 -3.16 -17.03 3.08
C ILE A 278 -3.41 -17.60 4.47
N MET A 279 -4.50 -18.38 4.65
CA MET A 279 -4.85 -18.99 5.94
C MET A 279 -3.98 -20.19 6.31
N ASN A 280 -3.30 -20.81 5.34
CA ASN A 280 -2.46 -21.98 5.60
C ASN A 280 -0.98 -21.61 5.83
N PHE A 281 -0.58 -20.40 5.42
CA PHE A 281 0.81 -19.97 5.48
C PHE A 281 1.32 -19.86 6.92
N GLN A 282 2.32 -20.67 7.27
CA GLN A 282 2.85 -20.75 8.64
C GLN A 282 3.95 -19.72 8.94
N GLY A 283 4.30 -18.87 7.98
CA GLY A 283 5.44 -17.95 8.06
C GLY A 283 6.70 -18.47 7.35
N GLY A 284 7.78 -17.70 7.47
CA GLY A 284 9.08 -18.05 6.88
C GLY A 284 10.07 -16.87 6.92
N LYS A 285 11.27 -17.09 6.38
CA LYS A 285 12.26 -16.03 6.13
C LYS A 285 12.32 -15.72 4.65
N ALA A 286 12.03 -14.48 4.27
CA ALA A 286 11.87 -14.10 2.87
C ALA A 286 12.52 -12.74 2.55
N THR A 287 13.00 -12.59 1.33
CA THR A 287 13.52 -11.32 0.79
C THR A 287 12.42 -10.48 0.15
N ASP A 288 11.28 -11.11 -0.17
CA ASP A 288 10.13 -10.49 -0.81
C ASP A 288 8.86 -11.28 -0.43
N ALA A 289 7.75 -10.57 -0.29
CA ALA A 289 6.44 -11.15 -0.09
C ALA A 289 5.40 -10.45 -0.96
N TRP A 290 4.62 -11.22 -1.70
CA TRP A 290 3.44 -10.78 -2.43
C TRP A 290 2.20 -11.35 -1.72
N MET A 291 1.19 -10.51 -1.53
CA MET A 291 -0.10 -10.90 -0.97
C MET A 291 -1.20 -10.37 -1.86
N GLY A 292 -2.05 -11.26 -2.38
CA GLY A 292 -3.00 -10.88 -3.40
C GLY A 292 -4.00 -11.96 -3.75
N ARG A 293 -4.55 -11.88 -4.96
CA ARG A 293 -5.65 -12.73 -5.42
C ARG A 293 -5.42 -13.24 -6.84
N LEU A 294 -5.91 -14.46 -7.09
CA LEU A 294 -5.87 -15.08 -8.42
C LEU A 294 -7.26 -15.12 -9.09
N VAL A 295 -8.32 -14.80 -8.34
CA VAL A 295 -9.70 -14.79 -8.82
C VAL A 295 -10.41 -13.49 -8.39
N PRO A 296 -11.40 -13.00 -9.16
CA PRO A 296 -12.19 -11.84 -8.77
C PRO A 296 -12.93 -12.06 -7.46
N SER A 297 -12.77 -11.13 -6.52
CA SER A 297 -13.56 -11.09 -5.29
C SER A 297 -14.93 -10.45 -5.50
N ARG A 298 -15.93 -10.87 -4.74
CA ARG A 298 -17.24 -10.20 -4.67
C ARG A 298 -17.21 -8.88 -3.88
N HIS A 299 -16.15 -8.68 -3.09
CA HIS A 299 -15.90 -7.51 -2.25
C HIS A 299 -14.58 -6.86 -2.68
N ASN A 300 -14.57 -5.55 -2.89
CA ASN A 300 -13.44 -4.77 -3.42
C ASN A 300 -12.75 -5.44 -4.61
N THR A 301 -13.53 -5.71 -5.68
CA THR A 301 -13.08 -6.57 -6.80
C THR A 301 -11.78 -6.09 -7.44
N SER A 302 -11.60 -4.78 -7.60
CA SER A 302 -10.41 -4.16 -8.18
C SER A 302 -9.27 -3.87 -7.20
N ALA A 303 -9.42 -4.18 -5.90
CA ALA A 303 -8.38 -3.90 -4.92
C ALA A 303 -7.00 -4.44 -5.34
N PRO A 304 -5.93 -3.68 -5.11
CA PRO A 304 -4.61 -4.07 -5.55
C PRO A 304 -4.06 -5.24 -4.73
N ASP A 305 -3.24 -6.05 -5.38
CA ASP A 305 -2.31 -6.94 -4.71
C ASP A 305 -1.16 -6.11 -4.11
N MET A 306 -0.63 -6.58 -2.98
CA MET A 306 0.41 -5.88 -2.22
C MET A 306 1.74 -6.63 -2.29
N MET A 307 2.84 -5.91 -2.41
CA MET A 307 4.18 -6.48 -2.37
C MET A 307 5.06 -5.72 -1.36
N PHE A 308 5.79 -6.46 -0.52
CA PHE A 308 6.82 -5.94 0.36
C PHE A 308 8.14 -6.53 -0.09
N ASN A 309 9.08 -5.69 -0.50
CA ASN A 309 10.31 -6.16 -1.14
C ASN A 309 11.49 -5.21 -0.90
N ARG A 310 12.64 -5.58 -1.47
CA ARG A 310 13.88 -4.79 -1.43
C ARG A 310 14.31 -4.41 -0.01
N PHE A 311 14.18 -5.34 0.93
CA PHE A 311 14.65 -5.14 2.31
C PHE A 311 16.17 -4.95 2.35
N ARG A 312 16.61 -3.90 3.04
CA ARG A 312 18.01 -3.43 3.06
C ARG A 312 18.37 -2.81 4.41
N ALA A 313 19.65 -2.93 4.79
CA ALA A 313 20.18 -2.31 6.01
C ALA A 313 20.52 -0.82 5.85
N GLN A 314 20.71 -0.37 4.61
CA GLN A 314 20.95 1.01 4.24
C GLN A 314 20.26 1.30 2.90
N PRO A 315 19.86 2.56 2.62
CA PRO A 315 19.39 2.93 1.29
C PRO A 315 20.44 2.61 0.23
N ASP A 316 20.01 2.29 -1.00
CA ASP A 316 20.95 2.13 -2.11
C ASP A 316 21.79 3.40 -2.24
N ALA A 317 23.12 3.26 -2.37
CA ALA A 317 23.95 4.36 -2.83
C ALA A 317 23.40 4.78 -4.19
N SER A 318 22.85 5.99 -4.26
CA SER A 318 22.33 6.60 -5.49
C SER A 318 23.30 6.32 -6.64
N ARG A 319 22.89 5.47 -7.59
CA ARG A 319 23.58 5.31 -8.86
C ARG A 319 22.90 6.18 -9.90
#